data_AF-A0A382ZBD5-F1
#
_entry.id   AF-A0A382ZBD5-F1
#
_cell.length_a   1.000
_cell.length_b   1.000
_cell.length_c   1.000
_cell.angle_alpha   90.00
_cell.angle_beta   90.00
_cell.angle_gamma   90.00
#
_symmetry.space_group_name_H-M   'P 1'
#
loop_
_entity.id
_entity.type
_entity.pdbx_description
1 polymer ?
#
loop_
_entity_poly.entity_id
_entity_poly.type
_entity_poly.pdbx_seq_one_letter_code
_entity_poly.pdbx_strand_id
1 'polypeptide(L)'
;VGVLLTLILGILLIKIIVKILNAPQKIIILSIVVLCVTGSFAIRNLIADVFVMIFFGFIGLIFFKLNIPHAPLAFGLILGPVLEENLRRSLIISRGSWTIFIERPVSLILIILIFIVLMWPIMINFYKFIINKRKFYEKL
;
A
#
# COMPACT_ATOMS: atom_id res chain seq x y z
N VAL A 1 17.18 -7.28 -26.37
CA VAL A 1 18.38 -7.13 -25.52
C VAL A 1 18.04 -6.62 -24.12
N GLY A 2 17.28 -5.52 -23.95
CA GLY A 2 16.94 -4.98 -22.62
C GLY A 2 16.27 -5.97 -21.65
N VAL A 3 15.29 -6.75 -22.11
CA VAL A 3 14.61 -7.77 -21.27
C VAL A 3 15.56 -8.87 -20.80
N LEU A 4 16.44 -9.34 -21.68
CA LEU A 4 17.46 -10.34 -21.36
C LEU A 4 18.43 -9.80 -20.29
N LEU A 5 18.83 -8.54 -20.41
CA LEU A 5 19.69 -7.87 -19.43
C LEU A 5 18.97 -7.72 -18.08
N THR A 6 17.72 -7.25 -18.07
CA THR A 6 16.92 -7.11 -16.83
C THR A 6 16.68 -8.45 -16.15
N LEU A 7 16.50 -9.53 -16.91
CA LEU A 7 16.29 -10.87 -16.37
C LEU A 7 17.57 -11.41 -15.71
N ILE A 8 18.73 -11.23 -16.36
CA ILE A 8 20.03 -11.64 -15.79
C ILE A 8 20.34 -10.84 -14.51
N LEU A 9 20.13 -9.52 -14.56
CA LEU A 9 20.37 -8.62 -13.43
C LEU A 9 19.40 -8.92 -12.27
N GLY A 10 18.12 -9.12 -12.57
CA GLY A 10 17.08 -9.41 -11.57
C GLY A 10 17.37 -10.69 -10.80
N ILE A 11 17.75 -11.77 -11.49
CA ILE A 11 18.10 -13.05 -10.85
C ILE A 11 19.38 -12.92 -10.01
N LEU A 12 20.37 -12.15 -10.45
CA LEU A 12 21.59 -11.91 -9.68
C LEU A 12 21.31 -11.07 -8.43
N LEU A 13 20.54 -9.99 -8.56
CA LEU A 13 20.20 -9.08 -7.46
C LEU A 13 19.34 -9.78 -6.40
N ILE A 14 18.36 -10.59 -6.81
CA ILE A 14 17.45 -11.22 -5.84
C ILE A 14 18.20 -12.14 -4.89
N LYS A 15 19.25 -12.83 -5.35
CA LYS A 15 20.13 -13.65 -4.48
C LYS A 15 20.82 -12.82 -3.40
N ILE A 16 21.27 -11.62 -3.74
CA ILE A 16 21.90 -10.69 -2.80
C ILE A 16 20.86 -10.15 -1.80
N ILE A 17 19.69 -9.72 -2.29
CA ILE A 17 18.62 -9.16 -1.44
C ILE A 17 18.07 -10.20 -0.46
N VAL A 18 17.86 -11.44 -0.89
CA VAL A 18 17.39 -12.52 0.00
C VAL A 18 18.40 -12.80 1.11
N LYS A 19 19.70 -12.70 0.83
CA LYS A 19 20.75 -12.88 1.86
C LYS A 19 20.70 -11.79 2.92
N ILE A 20 20.35 -10.56 2.54
CA ILE A 20 20.14 -9.43 3.46
C ILE A 20 18.86 -9.62 4.27
N LEU A 21 17.77 -10.09 3.65
CA LEU A 21 16.50 -10.38 4.33
C LEU A 21 16.60 -11.54 5.33
N ASN A 22 17.49 -12.51 5.09
CA ASN A 22 17.73 -13.65 5.98
C ASN A 22 18.61 -13.30 7.19
N ALA A 23 19.11 -12.07 7.30
CA ALA A 23 19.79 -11.61 8.51
C ALA A 23 18.82 -11.63 9.71
N PRO A 24 19.31 -11.80 10.95
CA PRO A 24 18.43 -11.82 12.11
C PRO A 24 17.60 -10.54 12.17
N GLN A 25 16.29 -10.70 12.36
CA GLN A 25 15.28 -9.64 12.26
C GLN A 25 15.63 -8.41 13.12
N LYS A 26 16.31 -8.61 14.26
CA LYS A 26 16.76 -7.54 15.15
C LYS A 26 17.76 -6.59 14.48
N ILE A 27 18.68 -7.11 13.66
CA ILE A 27 19.70 -6.30 12.95
C ILE A 27 19.04 -5.52 11.81
N ILE A 28 18.10 -6.15 11.09
CA ILE A 28 17.36 -5.51 9.99
C ILE A 28 16.57 -4.30 10.52
N ILE A 29 15.82 -4.49 11.61
CA ILE A 29 15.06 -3.41 12.26
C ILE A 29 15.98 -2.27 12.70
N LEU A 30 17.13 -2.58 13.31
CA LEU A 30 18.07 -1.56 13.77
C LEU A 30 18.62 -0.73 12.60
N SER A 31 19.00 -1.41 11.52
CA SER A 31 19.49 -0.76 10.30
C SER A 31 18.43 0.16 9.67
N ILE A 32 17.18 -0.30 9.58
CA ILE A 32 16.05 0.50 9.07
C ILE A 32 15.85 1.77 9.90
N VAL A 33 15.87 1.66 11.24
CA VAL A 33 15.70 2.82 12.12
C VAL A 33 16.80 3.84 11.91
N VAL A 34 18.06 3.42 11.86
CA VAL A 34 19.21 4.31 11.62
C VAL A 34 19.11 4.99 10.24
N LEU A 35 18.72 4.24 9.21
CA LEU A 35 18.51 4.77 7.86
C LEU A 35 17.36 5.77 7.80
N CYS A 36 16.25 5.53 8.50
CA CYS A 36 15.12 6.45 8.52
C CYS A 36 15.44 7.75 9.27
N VAL A 37 16.16 7.68 10.39
CA VAL A 37 16.60 8.87 11.13
C VAL A 37 17.56 9.71 10.28
N THR A 38 18.58 9.06 9.72
CA THR A 38 19.56 9.72 8.84
C THR A 38 18.90 10.27 7.58
N GLY A 39 17.98 9.52 6.98
CA GLY A 39 17.27 9.90 5.76
C GLY A 39 16.33 11.09 5.99
N SER A 40 15.60 11.11 7.11
CA SER A 40 14.74 12.24 7.47
C SER A 40 15.55 13.51 7.71
N PHE A 41 16.71 13.38 8.37
CA PHE A 41 17.62 14.50 8.59
C PHE A 41 18.26 15.00 7.29
N ALA A 42 18.61 14.11 6.36
CA ALA A 42 19.35 14.45 5.14
C ALA A 42 18.59 15.35 4.15
N ILE A 43 17.25 15.34 4.11
CA ILE A 43 16.49 16.11 3.10
C ILE A 43 16.54 17.62 3.37
N ARG A 44 16.36 18.04 4.62
CA ARG A 44 16.23 19.46 4.99
C ARG A 44 17.19 19.90 6.11
N ASN A 45 18.05 19.02 6.61
CA ASN A 45 18.98 19.26 7.72
C ASN A 45 18.29 19.84 8.98
N LEU A 46 17.02 19.48 9.18
CA LEU A 46 16.15 20.01 10.21
C LEU A 46 15.81 18.92 11.22
N ILE A 47 16.12 19.17 12.49
CA ILE A 47 15.83 18.20 13.57
C ILE A 47 14.33 18.03 13.81
N ALA A 48 13.52 19.02 13.38
CA ALA A 48 12.06 18.94 13.41
C ALA A 48 11.53 17.76 12.58
N ASP A 49 12.16 17.44 11.45
CA ASP A 49 11.73 16.31 10.61
C ASP A 49 11.97 14.96 11.32
N VAL A 50 13.02 14.87 12.14
CA VAL A 50 13.30 13.70 12.98
C VAL A 50 12.24 13.53 14.07
N PHE A 51 11.78 14.62 14.69
CA PHE A 51 10.66 14.58 15.65
C PHE A 51 9.37 14.10 14.98
N VAL A 52 9.06 14.60 13.77
CA VAL A 52 7.91 14.14 12.99
C VAL A 52 8.03 12.65 12.65
N MET A 53 9.23 12.20 12.24
CA MET A 53 9.50 10.79 11.95
C MET A 53 9.28 9.89 13.19
N ILE A 54 9.74 10.31 14.37
CA ILE A 54 9.53 9.57 15.62
C ILE A 54 8.03 9.53 15.98
N PHE A 55 7.33 10.65 15.84
CA PHE A 55 5.89 10.74 16.11
C PHE A 55 5.09 9.79 15.20
N PHE A 56 5.34 9.81 13.88
CA PHE A 56 4.70 8.89 12.94
C PHE A 56 5.16 7.44 13.12
N GLY A 57 6.40 7.20 13.54
CA GLY A 57 6.88 5.88 13.94
C GLY A 57 6.10 5.30 15.11
N PHE A 58 5.78 6.12 16.11
CA PHE A 58 4.95 5.72 17.24
C PHE A 58 3.50 5.42 16.83
N ILE A 59 2.92 6.23 15.92
CA ILE A 59 1.62 5.95 15.31
C ILE A 59 1.64 4.60 14.57
N GLY A 60 2.74 4.29 13.87
CA GLY A 60 2.93 2.99 13.22
C GLY A 60 2.90 1.81 14.20
N LEU A 61 3.42 1.97 15.42
CA LEU A 61 3.33 0.95 16.47
C LEU A 61 1.90 0.75 16.97
N ILE A 62 1.09 1.81 16.99
CA ILE A 62 -0.35 1.72 17.33
C ILE A 62 -1.08 0.94 16.23
N PHE A 63 -0.79 1.19 14.96
CA PHE A 63 -1.37 0.44 13.85
C PHE A 63 -0.99 -1.04 13.85
N PHE A 64 0.23 -1.36 14.31
CA PHE A 64 0.63 -2.73 14.55
C PHE A 64 -0.26 -3.42 15.60
N LYS A 65 -0.59 -2.73 16.70
CA LYS A 65 -1.53 -3.26 17.72
C LYS A 65 -2.96 -3.41 17.20
N LEU A 66 -3.39 -2.53 16.31
CA LEU A 66 -4.73 -2.58 15.70
C LEU A 66 -4.85 -3.66 14.60
N ASN A 67 -3.80 -4.45 14.34
CA ASN A 67 -3.74 -5.43 13.24
C ASN A 67 -4.11 -4.83 11.88
N ILE A 68 -3.91 -3.53 11.71
CA ILE A 68 -4.13 -2.88 10.42
C ILE A 68 -2.95 -3.28 9.53
N PRO A 69 -3.19 -3.82 8.33
CA PRO A 69 -2.11 -4.19 7.44
C PRO A 69 -1.33 -2.92 7.05
N HIS A 70 -0.03 -2.92 7.35
CA HIS A 70 0.87 -1.78 7.12
C HIS A 70 1.14 -1.54 5.63
N ALA A 71 1.07 -2.59 4.80
CA ALA A 71 1.30 -2.47 3.36
C ALA A 71 0.23 -1.61 2.65
N PRO A 72 -1.09 -1.84 2.81
CA PRO A 72 -2.13 -0.97 2.23
C PRO A 72 -2.04 0.50 2.66
N LEU A 73 -1.63 0.79 3.90
CA LEU A 73 -1.43 2.17 4.37
C LEU A 73 -0.31 2.86 3.60
N ALA A 74 0.83 2.19 3.42
CA ALA A 74 1.94 2.72 2.63
C ALA A 74 1.55 2.90 1.16
N PHE A 75 0.85 1.92 0.57
CA PHE A 75 0.34 2.05 -0.81
C PHE A 75 -0.64 3.20 -0.94
N GLY A 76 -1.55 3.43 0.03
CA GLY A 76 -2.46 4.56 0.03
C GLY A 76 -1.72 5.91 0.07
N LEU A 77 -0.68 6.02 0.89
CA LEU A 77 0.13 7.24 1.00
C LEU A 77 0.90 7.55 -0.30
N ILE A 78 1.46 6.52 -0.95
CA ILE A 78 2.22 6.67 -2.20
C ILE A 78 1.27 6.92 -3.39
N LEU A 79 0.18 6.16 -3.46
CA LEU A 79 -0.77 6.22 -4.57
C LEU A 79 -1.70 7.42 -4.48
N GLY A 80 -1.96 7.97 -3.29
CA GLY A 80 -2.80 9.15 -3.08
C GLY A 80 -2.45 10.34 -3.98
N PRO A 81 -1.23 10.90 -3.93
CA PRO A 81 -0.84 12.02 -4.77
C PRO A 81 -0.84 11.65 -6.25
N VAL A 82 -0.46 10.42 -6.60
CA VAL A 82 -0.50 9.93 -7.98
C VAL A 82 -1.95 9.88 -8.49
N LEU A 83 -2.88 9.42 -7.66
CA LEU A 83 -4.30 9.36 -7.98
C LEU A 83 -4.87 10.77 -8.16
N GLU A 84 -4.58 11.70 -7.24
CA GLU A 84 -5.05 13.08 -7.33
C GLU A 84 -4.52 13.77 -8.59
N GLU A 85 -3.24 13.61 -8.90
CA GLU A 85 -2.60 14.18 -10.09
C GLU A 85 -3.25 13.63 -11.37
N ASN A 86 -3.50 12.32 -11.44
CA ASN A 86 -4.15 11.71 -12.61
C ASN A 86 -5.62 12.09 -12.73
N LEU A 87 -6.34 12.22 -11.60
CA LEU A 87 -7.71 12.72 -11.57
C LEU A 87 -7.78 14.16 -12.10
N ARG A 88 -6.89 15.02 -11.58
CA ARG A 88 -6.77 16.43 -12.00
C ARG A 88 -6.44 16.53 -13.48
N ARG A 89 -5.45 15.78 -13.98
CA ARG A 89 -5.11 15.73 -15.41
C ARG A 89 -6.30 15.31 -16.26
N SER A 90 -7.04 14.29 -15.84
CA SER A 90 -8.21 13.79 -16.56
C SER A 90 -9.32 14.85 -16.65
N LEU A 91 -9.57 15.59 -15.56
CA LEU A 91 -10.54 16.68 -15.52
C LEU A 91 -10.13 17.90 -16.36
N ILE A 92 -8.83 18.23 -16.39
CA ILE A 92 -8.28 19.30 -17.25
C ILE A 92 -8.47 18.95 -18.73
N ILE A 93 -8.13 17.72 -19.12
CA ILE A 93 -8.30 17.23 -20.51
C ILE A 93 -9.78 17.27 -20.92
N SER A 94 -10.68 17.08 -19.96
CA SER A 94 -12.11 17.16 -20.17
C SER A 94 -12.72 18.55 -20.23
N ARG A 95 -11.95 19.61 -19.92
CA ARG A 95 -12.52 20.94 -19.67
C ARG A 95 -13.57 20.96 -18.54
N GLY A 96 -13.41 20.10 -17.53
CA GLY A 96 -14.25 20.10 -16.33
C GLY A 96 -15.56 19.29 -16.39
N SER A 97 -15.87 18.57 -17.47
CA SER A 97 -17.07 17.72 -17.51
C SER A 97 -16.81 16.34 -16.89
N TRP A 98 -17.52 15.98 -15.82
CA TRP A 98 -17.44 14.63 -15.19
C TRP A 98 -17.94 13.50 -16.12
N THR A 99 -18.43 13.84 -17.31
CA THR A 99 -18.97 12.91 -18.32
C THR A 99 -17.91 12.01 -18.95
N ILE A 100 -16.61 12.35 -18.89
CA ILE A 100 -15.56 11.53 -19.54
C ILE A 100 -15.45 10.14 -18.93
N PHE A 101 -15.75 10.02 -17.64
CA PHE A 101 -15.73 8.73 -16.94
C PHE A 101 -16.81 7.78 -17.48
N ILE A 102 -17.84 8.33 -18.13
CA ILE A 102 -18.95 7.59 -18.75
C ILE A 102 -18.76 7.46 -20.27
N GLU A 103 -18.28 8.52 -20.94
CA GLU A 103 -18.05 8.53 -22.39
C GLU A 103 -16.88 7.63 -22.82
N ARG A 104 -15.88 7.42 -21.95
CA ARG A 104 -14.78 6.49 -22.23
C ARG A 104 -15.12 5.09 -21.72
N PRO A 105 -15.42 4.12 -22.60
CA PRO A 105 -15.86 2.78 -22.19
C PRO A 105 -14.84 2.06 -21.31
N VAL A 106 -13.54 2.32 -21.52
CA VAL A 106 -12.46 1.78 -20.69
C VAL A 106 -12.54 2.26 -19.24
N SER A 107 -12.84 3.55 -19.02
CA SER A 107 -12.98 4.12 -17.67
C SER A 107 -14.18 3.55 -16.94
N LEU A 108 -15.31 3.42 -17.65
CA LEU A 108 -16.54 2.87 -17.10
C LEU A 108 -16.37 1.40 -16.68
N ILE A 109 -15.70 0.60 -17.51
CA ILE A 109 -15.37 -0.80 -17.19
C ILE A 109 -14.48 -0.88 -15.93
N LEU A 110 -13.45 -0.04 -15.83
CA LEU A 110 -12.57 -0.01 -14.65
C LEU A 110 -13.34 0.36 -13.37
N ILE A 111 -14.22 1.37 -13.44
CA ILE A 111 -15.03 1.82 -12.29
C ILE A 111 -15.97 0.72 -11.80
N ILE A 112 -16.64 0.02 -12.73
CA ILE A 112 -17.49 -1.13 -12.40
C ILE A 112 -16.66 -2.24 -11.75
N LEU A 113 -15.49 -2.55 -12.31
CA LEU A 113 -14.60 -3.58 -11.79
C LEU A 113 -14.10 -3.25 -10.36
N ILE A 114 -13.75 -1.99 -10.10
CA ILE A 114 -13.36 -1.51 -8.77
C ILE A 114 -14.50 -1.73 -7.77
N PHE A 115 -15.74 -1.37 -8.14
CA PHE A 115 -16.91 -1.60 -7.29
C PHE A 115 -17.14 -3.08 -7.00
N ILE A 116 -17.00 -3.95 -8.01
CA ILE A 116 -17.13 -5.40 -7.84
C ILE A 116 -16.06 -5.93 -6.87
N VAL A 117 -14.80 -5.55 -7.06
CA VAL A 117 -13.69 -6.00 -6.20
C VAL A 117 -13.82 -5.51 -4.76
N LEU A 118 -14.32 -4.28 -4.54
CA LEU A 118 -14.60 -3.75 -3.20
C LEU A 118 -15.76 -4.46 -2.51
N MET A 119 -16.82 -4.80 -3.25
CA MET A 119 -18.00 -5.49 -2.72
C MET A 119 -17.77 -6.98 -2.46
N TRP A 120 -16.88 -7.61 -3.21
CA TRP A 120 -16.54 -9.03 -3.10
C TRP A 120 -16.12 -9.47 -1.67
N PRO A 121 -15.15 -8.84 -0.98
CA PRO A 121 -14.76 -9.22 0.37
C PRO A 121 -15.85 -8.90 1.41
N ILE A 122 -16.62 -7.81 1.23
CA ILE A 122 -17.75 -7.48 2.11
C ILE A 122 -18.81 -8.59 2.06
N MET A 123 -19.17 -9.05 0.85
CA MET A 123 -20.16 -10.11 0.67
C MET A 123 -19.71 -11.45 1.27
N ILE A 124 -18.44 -11.81 1.09
CA ILE A 124 -17.87 -13.06 1.65
C ILE A 124 -17.81 -13.00 3.19
N ASN A 125 -17.41 -11.86 3.76
CA ASN A 125 -17.35 -11.71 5.21
C ASN A 125 -18.76 -11.78 5.84
N PHE A 126 -19.77 -11.20 5.19
CA PHE A 126 -21.18 -11.28 5.61
C PHE A 126 -21.75 -12.70 5.48
N TYR A 127 -21.43 -13.42 4.40
CA TYR A 127 -21.82 -14.82 4.21
C TYR A 127 -21.17 -15.76 5.25
N LYS A 128 -19.89 -15.54 5.56
CA LYS A 128 -19.16 -16.29 6.60
C LYS A 128 -19.69 -16.00 8.00
N PHE A 129 -20.14 -14.77 8.27
CA PHE A 129 -20.82 -14.39 9.52
C PHE A 129 -22.17 -15.09 9.69
N ILE A 130 -22.96 -15.26 8.62
CA ILE A 130 -24.25 -15.98 8.64
C ILE A 130 -24.10 -17.50 8.82
N ILE A 131 -23.08 -18.13 8.24
CA ILE A 131 -22.84 -19.58 8.37
C ILE A 131 -22.18 -19.94 9.70
N ASN A 132 -21.28 -19.10 10.24
CA ASN A 132 -20.62 -19.39 11.53
C ASN A 132 -21.57 -19.31 12.74
N LYS A 133 -22.71 -18.62 12.63
CA LYS A 133 -23.76 -18.61 13.67
C LYS A 133 -24.54 -19.92 13.75
N ARG A 134 -24.55 -20.74 12.68
CA ARG A 134 -25.33 -21.99 12.63
C ARG A 134 -24.63 -23.18 13.31
N LYS A 135 -23.29 -23.15 13.45
CA LYS A 135 -22.49 -24.26 14.02
C LYS A 135 -22.36 -24.22 15.56
N PHE A 136 -22.89 -23.19 16.20
CA PHE A 136 -22.79 -22.98 17.66
C PHE A 136 -24.03 -23.47 18.44
N TYR A 137 -25.17 -23.67 17.78
CA TYR A 137 -26.42 -24.12 18.43
C TYR A 137 -26.73 -25.61 18.25
N GLU A 138 -26.03 -26.32 17.35
CA GLU A 138 -26.16 -27.77 17.16
C GLU A 138 -25.26 -28.58 18.12
N LYS A 139 -24.62 -27.90 19.08
CA LYS A 139 -23.74 -28.48 20.09
C LYS A 139 -24.23 -28.27 21.53
N LEU A 140 -25.50 -27.89 21.68
CA LEU A 140 -26.29 -27.92 22.93
C LEU A 140 -27.29 -29.06 22.80
#